data_AF-A0A4Q2Y659-F1
#
_entry.id   AF-A0A4Q2Y659-F1
#
_cell.length_a   1.000
_cell.length_b   1.000
_cell.length_c   1.000
_cell.angle_alpha   90.00
_cell.angle_beta   90.00
_cell.angle_gamma   90.00
#
_symmetry.space_group_name_H-M   'P 1'
#
loop_
_entity.id
_entity.type
_entity.pdbx_description
1 polymer ?
#
loop_
_entity_poly.entity_id
_entity_poly.type
_entity_poly.pdbx_seq_one_letter_code
_entity_poly.pdbx_strand_id
1 'polypeptide(L)'
;MDLPITRIKGGVGAPLGFLTSAVSCGIKNPDATRLDLALIYSEKPCASAGTFTTNRVKAAPVRVSQTHLRKGNLRAVIANSGNANACTGVQGIRDANAMCDAVAKPLKLKRSEIGVASTGVIGLPMPMMRLEPKYDELVERLGAKNGSDVANAIITSDTHAKEIAISFDLGEH
;
A
#
# COMPACT_ATOMS: atom_id res chain seq x y z
N MET A 1 -5.78 29.14 -11.02
CA MET A 1 -4.32 29.26 -11.09
C MET A 1 -3.82 28.01 -11.77
N ASP A 2 -3.44 28.14 -13.04
CA ASP A 2 -2.81 27.03 -13.77
C ASP A 2 -1.31 27.10 -13.46
N LEU A 3 -0.89 26.34 -12.44
CA LEU A 3 0.54 26.15 -12.18
C LEU A 3 1.13 25.34 -13.35
N PRO A 4 2.24 25.77 -13.96
CA PRO A 4 2.89 24.98 -15.00
C PRO A 4 3.37 23.65 -14.39
N ILE A 5 2.84 22.54 -14.90
CA ILE A 5 3.19 21.18 -14.47
C ILE A 5 4.02 20.48 -15.56
N THR A 6 5.08 19.80 -15.14
CA THR A 6 5.92 18.95 -16.00
C THR A 6 5.76 17.50 -15.59
N ARG A 7 5.53 16.59 -16.55
CA ARG A 7 5.49 15.15 -16.25
C ARG A 7 6.91 14.62 -16.03
N ILE A 8 7.10 13.85 -14.97
CA ILE A 8 8.37 13.19 -14.61
C ILE A 8 8.15 11.69 -14.44
N LYS A 9 9.24 10.92 -14.34
CA LYS A 9 9.21 9.46 -14.09
C LYS A 9 9.25 9.15 -12.59
N GLY A 10 8.91 7.91 -12.22
CA GLY A 10 9.09 7.38 -10.86
C GLY A 10 7.81 7.15 -10.06
N GLY A 11 6.65 7.56 -10.59
CA GLY A 11 5.35 7.31 -9.95
C GLY A 11 5.31 7.75 -8.49
N VAL A 12 4.87 6.84 -7.61
CA VAL A 12 4.78 7.09 -6.16
C VAL A 12 6.14 7.24 -5.46
N GLY A 13 7.24 6.82 -6.09
CA GLY A 13 8.60 7.01 -5.58
C GLY A 13 9.27 8.30 -6.06
N ALA A 14 8.63 9.08 -6.95
CA ALA A 14 9.21 10.31 -7.47
C ALA A 14 9.38 11.43 -6.40
N PRO A 15 8.43 11.63 -5.46
CA PRO A 15 8.59 12.67 -4.44
C PRO A 15 9.72 12.35 -3.45
N LEU A 16 10.50 13.36 -3.08
CA LEU A 16 11.57 13.24 -2.07
C LEU A 16 10.99 12.80 -0.72
N GLY A 17 11.72 11.91 -0.03
CA GLY A 17 11.33 11.39 1.28
C GLY A 17 10.27 10.27 1.24
N PHE A 18 9.93 9.77 0.04
CA PHE A 18 9.13 8.56 -0.11
C PHE A 18 10.00 7.39 -0.59
N LEU A 19 9.97 6.30 0.16
CA LEU A 19 10.60 5.04 -0.17
C LEU A 19 9.51 4.02 -0.50
N THR A 20 9.78 3.17 -1.49
CA THR A 20 8.83 2.15 -1.91
C THR A 20 9.50 0.80 -2.07
N SER A 21 8.70 -0.25 -1.97
CA SER A 21 9.12 -1.61 -2.23
C SER A 21 7.94 -2.47 -2.62
N ALA A 22 8.24 -3.59 -3.27
CA ALA A 22 7.28 -4.66 -3.48
C ALA A 22 7.97 -6.02 -3.52
N VAL A 23 7.22 -7.06 -3.17
CA VAL A 23 7.68 -8.44 -3.16
C VAL A 23 6.59 -9.36 -3.71
N SER A 24 7.00 -10.56 -4.13
CA SER A 24 6.10 -11.64 -4.51
C SER A 24 5.86 -12.54 -3.30
N CYS A 25 4.59 -12.70 -2.92
CA CYS A 25 4.11 -13.56 -1.85
C CYS A 25 3.30 -14.75 -2.39
N GLY A 26 2.89 -14.74 -3.66
CA GLY A 26 2.04 -15.79 -4.22
C GLY A 26 0.64 -15.81 -3.58
N ILE A 27 0.05 -14.64 -3.33
CA ILE A 27 -1.23 -14.47 -2.61
C ILE A 27 -2.37 -15.17 -3.35
N LYS A 28 -2.50 -14.93 -4.66
CA LYS A 28 -3.53 -15.60 -5.47
C LYS A 28 -3.10 -17.00 -5.90
N ASN A 29 -1.87 -17.12 -6.38
CA ASN A 29 -1.30 -18.37 -6.88
C ASN A 29 0.12 -18.52 -6.31
N PRO A 30 0.40 -19.56 -5.49
CA PRO A 30 1.72 -19.75 -4.89
C PRO A 30 2.83 -19.99 -5.92
N ASP A 31 2.50 -20.48 -7.11
CA ASP A 31 3.48 -20.73 -8.18
C ASP A 31 3.80 -19.47 -9.01
N ALA A 32 3.04 -18.38 -8.80
CA ALA A 32 3.26 -17.13 -9.51
C ALA A 32 4.38 -16.32 -8.83
N THR A 33 5.35 -15.86 -9.62
CA THR A 33 6.48 -15.03 -9.18
C THR A 33 6.23 -13.53 -9.32
N ARG A 34 5.01 -13.14 -9.70
CA ARG A 34 4.64 -11.73 -9.86
C ARG A 34 4.62 -11.02 -8.50
N LEU A 35 4.96 -9.74 -8.49
CA LEU A 35 4.78 -8.88 -7.33
C LEU A 35 3.29 -8.83 -6.96
N ASP A 36 2.98 -8.94 -5.68
CA ASP A 36 1.60 -8.90 -5.18
C ASP A 36 1.46 -8.33 -3.75
N LEU A 37 2.56 -7.88 -3.15
CA LEU A 37 2.58 -7.11 -1.91
C LEU A 37 3.51 -5.90 -2.07
N ALA A 38 3.00 -4.71 -1.75
CA ALA A 38 3.70 -3.44 -1.88
C ALA A 38 3.69 -2.64 -0.58
N LEU A 39 4.71 -1.81 -0.42
CA LEU A 39 4.84 -0.86 0.67
C LEU A 39 5.26 0.51 0.12
N ILE A 40 4.56 1.55 0.54
CA ILE A 40 4.94 2.95 0.36
C ILE A 40 5.19 3.51 1.76
N TYR A 41 6.32 4.18 1.97
CA TYR A 41 6.72 4.73 3.26
C TYR A 41 7.26 6.15 3.11
N SER A 42 6.83 7.06 4.00
CA SER A 42 7.38 8.41 4.11
C SER A 42 8.38 8.51 5.26
N GLU A 43 9.61 8.88 4.94
CA GLU A 43 10.72 9.04 5.89
C GLU A 43 10.45 10.13 6.93
N LYS A 44 9.56 11.08 6.60
CA LYS A 44 9.14 12.17 7.49
C LYS A 44 7.64 12.05 7.81
N PRO A 45 7.16 12.67 8.89
CA PRO A 45 5.73 12.88 9.06
C PRO A 45 5.15 13.62 7.86
N CYS A 46 4.03 13.15 7.34
CA CYS A 46 3.35 13.75 6.18
C CYS A 46 1.86 13.92 6.46
N ALA A 47 1.25 14.91 5.80
CA ALA A 47 -0.19 15.07 5.82
C ALA A 47 -0.84 13.95 5.01
N SER A 48 -1.86 13.30 5.58
CA SER A 48 -2.57 12.20 4.94
C SER A 48 -4.04 12.53 4.73
N ALA A 49 -4.53 12.29 3.52
CA ALA A 49 -5.95 12.36 3.16
C ALA A 49 -6.33 11.12 2.35
N GLY A 50 -7.61 10.76 2.35
CA GLY A 50 -8.08 9.57 1.65
C GLY A 50 -9.59 9.49 1.60
N THR A 51 -10.10 9.07 0.44
CA THR A 51 -11.52 8.76 0.24
C THR A 51 -11.69 7.25 0.10
N PHE A 52 -12.84 6.73 0.53
CA PHE A 52 -13.12 5.31 0.52
C PHE A 52 -14.47 5.03 -0.15
N THR A 53 -14.68 3.79 -0.57
CA THR A 53 -15.94 3.37 -1.20
C THR A 53 -17.15 3.70 -0.33
N THR A 54 -18.21 4.18 -0.97
CA THR A 54 -19.53 4.43 -0.35
C THR A 54 -20.37 3.17 -0.23
N ASN A 55 -19.92 2.05 -0.79
CA ASN A 55 -20.63 0.76 -0.73
C ASN A 55 -20.93 0.37 0.73
N ARG A 56 -22.11 -0.21 0.97
CA ARG A 56 -22.53 -0.74 2.27
C ARG A 56 -21.63 -1.89 2.72
N VAL A 57 -21.19 -2.73 1.79
CA VAL A 57 -20.24 -3.82 2.03
C VAL A 57 -18.84 -3.27 1.88
N LYS A 58 -18.15 -3.07 3.02
CA LYS A 58 -16.77 -2.58 3.07
C LYS A 58 -15.84 -3.72 3.47
N ALA A 59 -14.76 -3.89 2.71
CA ALA A 59 -13.70 -4.83 3.03
C ALA A 59 -13.04 -4.48 4.38
N ALA A 60 -12.44 -5.47 5.04
CA ALA A 60 -11.68 -5.26 6.27
C ALA A 60 -10.62 -4.14 6.16
N PRO A 61 -9.74 -4.11 5.13
CA PRO A 61 -8.72 -3.07 4.99
C PRO A 61 -9.29 -1.65 4.87
N VAL A 62 -10.46 -1.48 4.25
CA VAL A 62 -11.15 -0.19 4.17
C VAL A 62 -11.49 0.32 5.57
N ARG A 63 -12.06 -0.53 6.43
CA ARG A 63 -12.48 -0.14 7.78
C ARG A 63 -11.27 0.18 8.67
N VAL A 64 -10.19 -0.60 8.55
CA VAL A 64 -8.93 -0.35 9.26
C VAL A 64 -8.30 0.97 8.82
N SER A 65 -8.11 1.17 7.51
CA SER A 65 -7.53 2.40 6.96
C SER A 65 -8.38 3.64 7.25
N GLN A 66 -9.71 3.55 7.24
CA GLN A 66 -10.59 4.64 7.68
C GLN A 66 -10.34 5.03 9.14
N THR A 67 -10.15 4.03 10.00
CA THR A 67 -9.91 4.25 11.44
C THR A 67 -8.54 4.88 11.68
N HIS A 68 -7.52 4.41 10.97
CA HIS A 68 -6.15 4.93 11.06
C HIS A 68 -6.06 6.36 10.50
N LEU A 69 -6.66 6.61 9.33
CA LEU A 69 -6.66 7.94 8.70
C LEU A 69 -7.31 9.02 9.58
N ARG A 70 -8.34 8.69 10.37
CA ARG A 70 -8.96 9.64 11.33
C ARG A 70 -7.99 10.16 12.40
N LYS A 71 -6.86 9.49 12.63
CA LYS A 71 -5.79 9.98 13.52
C LYS A 71 -4.90 11.03 12.85
N GLY A 72 -4.92 11.13 11.52
CA GLY A 72 -4.31 12.22 10.75
C GLY A 72 -2.82 12.09 10.49
N ASN A 73 -2.21 10.93 10.74
CA ASN A 73 -0.76 10.74 10.71
C ASN A 73 -0.33 9.45 9.99
N LEU A 74 -0.98 9.09 8.87
CA LEU A 74 -0.49 7.96 8.09
C LEU A 74 0.89 8.30 7.50
N ARG A 75 1.84 7.39 7.69
CA ARG A 75 3.21 7.48 7.19
C ARG A 75 3.58 6.35 6.24
N ALA A 76 2.81 5.27 6.21
CA ALA A 76 3.00 4.19 5.24
C ALA A 76 1.67 3.63 4.74
N VAL A 77 1.70 2.97 3.59
CA VAL A 77 0.59 2.17 3.06
C VAL A 77 1.14 0.81 2.64
N ILE A 78 0.62 -0.26 3.23
CA ILE A 78 0.84 -1.63 2.74
C ILE A 78 -0.35 -2.04 1.87
N ALA A 79 -0.08 -2.55 0.67
CA ALA A 79 -1.11 -2.90 -0.29
C ALA A 79 -0.85 -4.28 -0.89
N ASN A 80 -1.88 -5.11 -1.01
CA ASN A 80 -1.77 -6.41 -1.66
C ASN A 80 -2.75 -6.57 -2.83
N SER A 81 -2.38 -7.40 -3.80
CA SER A 81 -3.29 -7.88 -4.85
C SER A 81 -3.57 -9.38 -4.70
N GLY A 82 -4.52 -9.89 -5.49
CA GLY A 82 -4.90 -11.31 -5.51
C GLY A 82 -5.98 -11.71 -4.50
N ASN A 83 -6.10 -11.01 -3.37
CA ASN A 83 -7.13 -11.22 -2.36
C ASN A 83 -7.63 -9.88 -1.83
N ALA A 84 -8.96 -9.66 -1.84
CA ALA A 84 -9.56 -8.39 -1.42
C ALA A 84 -9.74 -8.25 0.09
N ASN A 85 -9.58 -9.33 0.86
CA ASN A 85 -9.90 -9.40 2.29
C ASN A 85 -11.27 -8.76 2.61
N ALA A 86 -12.24 -9.12 1.78
CA ALA A 86 -13.61 -8.62 1.83
C ALA A 86 -14.56 -9.76 2.20
N CYS A 87 -15.58 -9.46 2.99
CA CYS A 87 -16.54 -10.45 3.50
C CYS A 87 -15.90 -11.57 4.36
N THR A 88 -14.80 -11.26 5.05
CA THR A 88 -13.98 -12.18 5.87
C THR A 88 -14.22 -12.05 7.38
N GLY A 89 -15.24 -11.30 7.79
CA GLY A 89 -15.64 -11.14 9.18
C GLY A 89 -14.57 -10.55 10.09
N VAL A 90 -14.55 -10.98 11.35
CA VAL A 90 -13.58 -10.52 12.36
C VAL A 90 -12.16 -10.95 12.01
N GLN A 91 -11.99 -12.12 11.40
CA GLN A 91 -10.67 -12.60 11.00
C GLN A 91 -10.02 -11.65 9.98
N GLY A 92 -10.77 -11.18 8.98
CA GLY A 92 -10.22 -10.22 8.02
C GLY A 92 -9.73 -8.92 8.64
N ILE A 93 -10.40 -8.43 9.69
CA ILE A 93 -9.95 -7.26 10.45
C ILE A 93 -8.66 -7.57 11.22
N ARG A 94 -8.53 -8.77 11.79
CA ARG A 94 -7.29 -9.21 12.46
C ARG A 94 -6.14 -9.30 11.46
N ASP A 95 -6.37 -9.92 10.30
CA ASP A 95 -5.38 -10.06 9.24
C ASP A 95 -4.90 -8.68 8.73
N ALA A 96 -5.84 -7.76 8.48
CA ALA A 96 -5.51 -6.40 8.06
C ALA A 96 -4.69 -5.63 9.13
N ASN A 97 -5.00 -5.80 10.41
CA ASN A 97 -4.20 -5.23 11.50
C ASN A 97 -2.82 -5.88 11.60
N ALA A 98 -2.72 -7.20 11.44
CA ALA A 98 -1.46 -7.92 11.46
C ALA A 98 -0.52 -7.47 10.32
N MET A 99 -1.06 -7.24 9.12
CA MET A 99 -0.33 -6.63 8.01
C MET A 99 0.23 -5.25 8.39
N CYS A 100 -0.57 -4.40 9.06
CA CYS A 100 -0.11 -3.10 9.54
C CYS A 100 0.99 -3.25 10.60
N ASP A 101 0.81 -4.12 11.61
CA ASP A 101 1.78 -4.34 12.69
C ASP A 101 3.13 -4.85 12.16
N ALA A 102 3.08 -5.74 11.16
CA ALA A 102 4.27 -6.35 10.57
C ALA A 102 5.24 -5.33 9.97
N VAL A 103 4.72 -4.28 9.30
CA VAL A 103 5.56 -3.20 8.77
C VAL A 103 5.76 -2.05 9.77
N ALA A 104 4.84 -1.84 10.70
CA ALA A 104 4.96 -0.79 11.71
C ALA A 104 6.18 -0.99 12.63
N LYS A 105 6.37 -2.23 13.12
CA LYS A 105 7.42 -2.57 14.07
C LYS A 105 8.84 -2.27 13.55
N PRO A 106 9.28 -2.79 12.37
CA PRO A 106 10.62 -2.51 11.85
C PRO A 106 10.79 -1.03 11.44
N LEU A 107 9.71 -0.36 11.01
CA LEU A 107 9.74 1.07 10.69
C LEU A 107 9.68 1.98 11.94
N LYS A 108 9.56 1.41 13.14
CA LYS A 108 9.39 2.14 14.42
C LYS A 108 8.20 3.11 14.39
N LEU A 109 7.12 2.68 13.75
CA LEU A 109 5.85 3.40 13.67
C LEU A 109 4.80 2.74 14.56
N LYS A 110 3.75 3.49 14.89
CA LYS A 110 2.53 2.91 15.45
C LYS A 110 1.74 2.24 14.32
N ARG A 111 1.06 1.15 14.63
CA ARG A 111 0.09 0.50 13.71
C ARG A 111 -0.87 1.50 13.06
N SER A 112 -1.35 2.47 13.83
CA SER A 112 -2.29 3.50 13.36
C SER A 112 -1.70 4.50 12.36
N GLU A 113 -0.38 4.48 12.14
CA GLU A 113 0.32 5.25 11.11
C GLU A 113 0.42 4.49 9.79
N ILE A 114 -0.11 3.26 9.71
CA ILE A 114 -0.06 2.41 8.52
C ILE A 114 -1.46 2.28 7.91
N GLY A 115 -1.62 2.72 6.66
CA GLY A 115 -2.77 2.35 5.84
C GLY A 115 -2.61 0.93 5.29
N VAL A 116 -3.72 0.21 5.14
CA VAL A 116 -3.77 -1.09 4.49
C VAL A 116 -4.81 -1.10 3.36
N ALA A 117 -4.44 -1.66 2.21
CA ALA A 117 -5.30 -1.83 1.05
C ALA A 117 -5.20 -3.26 0.50
N SER A 118 -6.30 -3.79 -0.01
CA SER A 118 -6.33 -5.13 -0.60
C SER A 118 -7.26 -5.14 -1.81
N THR A 119 -6.87 -5.86 -2.86
CA THR A 119 -7.68 -6.04 -4.07
C THR A 119 -7.59 -7.47 -4.57
N GLY A 120 -8.67 -8.00 -5.16
CA GLY A 120 -8.72 -9.37 -5.69
C GLY A 120 -10.01 -10.10 -5.34
N VAL A 121 -9.90 -11.41 -5.09
CA VAL A 121 -11.06 -12.28 -4.83
C VAL A 121 -11.72 -11.90 -3.49
N ILE A 122 -13.06 -11.87 -3.47
CA ILE A 122 -13.90 -11.59 -2.28
C ILE A 122 -14.29 -12.92 -1.61
N GLY A 123 -14.37 -12.93 -0.28
CA GLY A 123 -14.89 -14.06 0.50
C GLY A 123 -13.85 -15.11 0.89
N LEU A 124 -12.59 -14.95 0.49
CA LEU A 124 -11.49 -15.84 0.88
C LEU A 124 -10.67 -15.22 2.02
N PRO A 125 -10.26 -16.01 3.04
CA PRO A 125 -9.36 -15.53 4.08
C PRO A 125 -8.01 -15.09 3.48
N MET A 126 -7.34 -14.13 4.12
CA MET A 126 -6.00 -13.72 3.69
C MET A 126 -5.02 -14.87 3.95
N PRO A 127 -4.21 -15.31 2.98
CA PRO A 127 -3.23 -16.37 3.19
C PRO A 127 -2.00 -15.85 3.98
N MET A 128 -2.20 -15.47 5.25
CA MET A 128 -1.18 -14.83 6.10
C MET A 128 0.15 -15.60 6.14
N MET A 129 0.10 -16.93 6.14
CA MET A 129 1.28 -17.81 6.07
C MET A 129 2.20 -17.56 4.87
N ARG A 130 1.69 -16.95 3.79
CA ARG A 130 2.46 -16.57 2.60
C ARG A 130 3.04 -15.16 2.70
N LEU A 131 2.38 -14.27 3.44
CA LEU A 131 2.83 -12.89 3.64
C LEU A 131 3.88 -12.79 4.74
N GLU A 132 3.70 -13.54 5.84
CA GLU A 132 4.53 -13.46 7.04
C GLU A 132 6.04 -13.60 6.77
N PRO A 133 6.51 -14.57 5.96
CA PRO A 133 7.94 -14.70 5.65
C PRO A 133 8.51 -13.58 4.77
N LYS A 134 7.64 -12.72 4.20
CA LYS A 134 8.01 -11.72 3.19
C LYS A 134 8.09 -10.30 3.74
N TYR A 135 7.68 -10.06 4.99
CA TYR A 135 7.67 -8.71 5.55
C TYR A 135 9.07 -8.13 5.75
N ASP A 136 10.03 -8.94 6.21
CA ASP A 136 11.42 -8.48 6.37
C ASP A 136 12.01 -8.08 5.01
N GLU A 137 11.88 -8.94 3.99
CA GLU A 137 12.28 -8.65 2.60
C GLU A 137 11.61 -7.38 2.07
N LEU A 138 10.31 -7.19 2.35
CA LEU A 138 9.56 -6.02 1.90
C LEU A 138 10.12 -4.72 2.52
N VAL A 139 10.46 -4.73 3.80
CA VAL A 139 10.97 -3.54 4.48
C VAL A 139 12.43 -3.27 4.10
N GLU A 140 13.26 -4.30 4.01
CA GLU A 140 14.68 -4.17 3.60
C GLU A 140 14.83 -3.61 2.18
N ARG A 141 13.88 -3.89 1.29
CA ARG A 141 13.88 -3.41 -0.10
C ARG A 141 13.35 -1.99 -0.29
N LEU A 142 12.99 -1.27 0.77
CA LEU A 142 12.54 0.12 0.66
C LEU A 142 13.60 0.99 -0.02
N GLY A 143 13.22 1.66 -1.11
CA GLY A 143 14.11 2.51 -1.88
C GLY A 143 13.36 3.56 -2.70
N ALA A 144 14.03 4.67 -3.01
CA ALA A 144 13.43 5.80 -3.73
C ALA A 144 13.12 5.51 -5.21
N LYS A 145 13.69 4.44 -5.79
CA LYS A 145 13.60 4.15 -7.24
C LYS A 145 12.65 2.99 -7.58
N ASN A 146 11.91 2.48 -6.61
CA ASN A 146 11.09 1.27 -6.77
C ASN A 146 9.60 1.60 -6.97
N GLY A 147 9.27 2.81 -7.44
CA GLY A 147 7.88 3.26 -7.56
C GLY A 147 7.06 2.40 -8.53
N SER A 148 7.68 1.98 -9.63
CA SER A 148 7.03 1.13 -10.64
C SER A 148 6.74 -0.27 -10.12
N ASP A 149 7.52 -0.79 -9.18
CA ASP A 149 7.28 -2.10 -8.57
C ASP A 149 5.99 -2.11 -7.75
N VAL A 150 5.68 -1.00 -7.05
CA VAL A 150 4.41 -0.82 -6.35
C VAL A 150 3.24 -0.86 -7.35
N ALA A 151 3.36 -0.15 -8.46
CA ALA A 151 2.33 -0.13 -9.49
C ALA A 151 2.08 -1.53 -10.08
N ASN A 152 3.14 -2.33 -10.25
CA ASN A 152 3.04 -3.72 -10.70
C ASN A 152 2.41 -4.65 -9.65
N ALA A 153 2.71 -4.45 -8.36
CA ALA A 153 2.25 -5.31 -7.28
C ALA A 153 0.73 -5.23 -7.02
N ILE A 154 0.10 -4.10 -7.32
CA ILE A 154 -1.34 -3.87 -7.04
C ILE A 154 -2.27 -4.27 -8.20
N ILE A 155 -1.71 -4.78 -9.31
CA ILE A 155 -2.44 -5.23 -10.51
C ILE A 155 -3.30 -6.45 -10.20
N THR A 156 -4.51 -6.49 -10.76
CA THR A 156 -5.37 -7.69 -10.74
C THR A 156 -5.61 -8.25 -12.13
N SER A 157 -6.66 -7.78 -12.80
CA SER A 157 -7.00 -8.08 -14.20
C SER A 157 -6.59 -6.97 -15.15
N ASP A 158 -5.92 -5.94 -14.63
CA ASP A 158 -5.28 -4.88 -15.38
C ASP A 158 -4.33 -5.43 -16.46
N THR A 159 -4.33 -4.83 -17.66
CA THR A 159 -3.44 -5.23 -18.75
C THR A 159 -2.03 -4.62 -18.66
N HIS A 160 -1.86 -3.57 -17.86
CA HIS A 160 -0.59 -2.88 -17.61
C HIS A 160 -0.65 -2.09 -16.30
N ALA A 161 0.51 -1.79 -15.71
CA ALA A 161 0.65 -0.89 -14.56
C ALA A 161 0.30 0.56 -14.95
N LYS A 162 -0.24 1.33 -13.99
CA LYS A 162 -0.53 2.75 -14.17
C LYS A 162 0.21 3.55 -13.12
N GLU A 163 0.97 4.54 -13.58
CA GLU A 163 1.71 5.47 -12.74
C GLU A 163 1.75 6.85 -13.39
N ILE A 164 1.82 7.88 -12.56
CA ILE A 164 2.02 9.26 -12.99
C ILE A 164 2.81 9.99 -11.91
N ALA A 165 3.72 10.86 -12.33
CA ALA A 165 4.40 11.82 -11.46
C ALA A 165 4.51 13.15 -12.19
N ILE A 166 4.37 14.24 -11.44
CA ILE A 166 4.46 15.61 -11.95
C ILE A 166 5.39 16.44 -11.04
N SER A 167 6.05 17.43 -11.64
CA SER A 167 6.84 18.46 -10.97
C SER A 167 6.27 19.82 -11.31
N PHE A 168 6.31 20.74 -10.36
CA PHE A 168 5.92 22.13 -10.53
C PHE A 168 6.62 22.97 -9.46
N ASP A 169 6.77 24.26 -9.74
CA ASP A 169 7.41 25.20 -8.82
C ASP A 169 6.36 25.76 -7.84
N LEU A 170 6.66 25.75 -6.55
CA LEU A 170 5.77 26.23 -5.50
C LEU A 170 6.34 27.53 -4.90
N GLY A 171 6.40 28.59 -5.70
CA GLY A 171 6.96 29.88 -5.26
C GLY A 171 8.49 29.81 -5.08
N GLU A 172 9.04 30.51 -4.09
CA GLU A 172 10.50 30.54 -3.83
C GLU A 172 11.07 29.24 -3.19
N HIS A 173 10.39 28.10 -3.37
CA HIS A 173 10.78 26.80 -2.82
C HIS A 173 10.74 25.69 -3.87
#